data_AF-D6XYN8-F1
#
_entry.id   AF-D6XYN8-F1
#
_cell.length_a   1.000
_cell.length_b   1.000
_cell.length_c   1.000
_cell.angle_alpha   90.00
_cell.angle_beta   90.00
_cell.angle_gamma   90.00
#
_symmetry.space_group_name_H-M   'P 1'
#
loop_
_entity.id
_entity.type
_entity.pdbx_description
1 polymer ?
#
loop_
_entity_poly.entity_id
_entity_poly.type
_entity_poly.pdbx_seq_one_letter_code
_entity_poly.pdbx_strand_id
1 'polypeptide(L)'
;MTPFEFLLIGHLIGDYLLQTSWMAANKAVKWVPLLTHVTVYTAVIAVVAMIGFGGLSLLGILVVFISHILLDRKGFVQWWVAKVTTPPDSEKKWLTVMTDQAFHIIVLGAVLYL
;
A
#
# COMPACT_ATOMS: atom_id res chain seq x y z
N MET A 1 -16.60 9.10 -11.17
CA MET A 1 -15.38 8.92 -10.36
C MET A 1 -14.22 8.65 -11.30
N THR A 2 -13.05 9.20 -11.00
CA THR A 2 -11.83 8.96 -11.79
C THR A 2 -11.23 7.58 -11.49
N PRO A 3 -10.42 6.98 -12.40
CA PRO A 3 -9.71 5.73 -12.12
C PRO A 3 -8.91 5.78 -10.81
N PHE A 4 -8.27 6.92 -10.53
CA PHE A 4 -7.54 7.14 -9.29
C PHE A 4 -8.44 7.06 -8.05
N GLU A 5 -9.64 7.64 -8.07
CA GLU A 5 -10.61 7.55 -6.95
C GLU A 5 -11.03 6.10 -6.67
N PHE A 6 -11.23 5.28 -7.71
CA PHE A 6 -11.50 3.86 -7.54
C PHE A 6 -10.32 3.15 -6.88
N LEU A 7 -9.10 3.36 -7.37
CA LEU A 7 -7.91 2.76 -6.78
C LEU A 7 -7.70 3.20 -5.32
N LEU A 8 -7.93 4.47 -5.02
CA LEU A 8 -7.83 5.01 -3.66
C LEU A 8 -8.83 4.31 -2.71
N ILE A 9 -10.07 4.12 -3.15
CA ILE A 9 -11.06 3.34 -2.38
C ILE A 9 -10.61 1.89 -2.20
N GLY A 10 -10.12 1.25 -3.26
CA GLY A 10 -9.59 -0.11 -3.18
C GLY A 10 -8.43 -0.22 -2.18
N HIS A 11 -7.55 0.78 -2.13
CA HIS A 11 -6.47 0.84 -1.15
C HIS A 11 -7.00 0.96 0.28
N LEU A 12 -7.96 1.86 0.53
CA LEU A 12 -8.57 1.98 1.86
C LEU A 12 -9.25 0.68 2.31
N ILE A 13 -9.93 -0.02 1.40
CA ILE A 13 -10.54 -1.33 1.69
C ILE A 13 -9.45 -2.36 2.01
N GLY A 14 -8.40 -2.47 1.18
CA GLY A 14 -7.35 -3.46 1.34
C GLY A 14 -6.49 -3.25 2.60
N ASP A 15 -6.03 -2.03 2.84
CA ASP A 15 -5.07 -1.72 3.92
C ASP A 15 -5.71 -1.47 5.28
N TYR A 16 -7.00 -1.10 5.32
CA TYR A 16 -7.67 -0.80 6.59
C TYR A 16 -8.82 -1.76 6.90
N LEU A 17 -9.75 -1.99 5.97
CA LEU A 17 -10.94 -2.79 6.27
C LEU A 17 -10.64 -4.29 6.29
N LEU A 18 -9.78 -4.77 5.38
CA LEU A 18 -9.45 -6.19 5.26
C LEU A 18 -8.10 -6.57 5.88
N GLN A 19 -7.31 -5.60 6.32
CA GLN A 19 -6.09 -5.86 7.06
C GLN A 19 -6.40 -6.24 8.51
N THR A 20 -6.16 -7.49 8.87
CA THR A 20 -6.38 -7.97 10.23
C THR A 20 -5.23 -7.55 11.18
N SER A 21 -5.49 -7.56 12.49
CA SER A 21 -4.47 -7.30 13.51
C SER A 21 -3.27 -8.25 13.41
N TRP A 22 -3.48 -9.49 12.97
CA TRP A 22 -2.41 -10.46 12.73
C TRP A 22 -1.49 -10.02 11.58
N MET A 23 -2.07 -9.54 10.47
CA MET A 23 -1.30 -8.99 9.35
C MET A 23 -0.52 -7.76 9.81
N ALA A 24 -1.21 -6.77 10.37
CA ALA A 24 -0.61 -5.49 10.76
C ALA A 24 0.54 -5.64 11.77
N ALA A 25 0.39 -6.54 12.76
CA ALA A 25 1.40 -6.75 13.79
C ALA A 25 2.64 -7.51 13.29
N ASN A 26 2.52 -8.31 12.22
CA ASN A 26 3.58 -9.22 11.81
C ASN A 26 4.17 -8.97 10.40
N LYS A 27 3.51 -8.21 9.51
CA LYS A 27 3.91 -8.06 8.10
C LYS A 27 5.32 -7.46 7.90
N ALA A 28 5.76 -6.62 8.83
CA ALA A 28 7.10 -6.04 8.77
C ALA A 28 8.21 -7.11 8.92
N VAL A 29 7.96 -8.18 9.69
CA VAL A 29 8.98 -9.15 10.10
C VAL A 29 8.78 -10.55 9.51
N LYS A 30 7.54 -11.02 9.38
CA LYS A 30 7.23 -12.38 8.90
C LYS A 30 6.70 -12.37 7.47
N TRP A 31 7.16 -13.34 6.67
CA TRP A 31 6.74 -13.49 5.26
C TRP A 31 5.28 -13.88 5.08
N VAL A 32 4.78 -14.85 5.86
CA VAL A 32 3.39 -15.34 5.70
C VAL A 32 2.36 -14.22 5.89
N PRO A 33 2.37 -13.44 6.99
CA PRO A 33 1.43 -12.33 7.17
C PRO A 33 1.56 -11.25 6.09
N LEU A 34 2.78 -10.97 5.62
CA LEU A 34 3.03 -10.02 4.54
C LEU A 34 2.42 -10.50 3.22
N LEU A 35 2.75 -11.72 2.79
CA LEU A 35 2.26 -12.25 1.51
C LEU A 35 0.75 -12.44 1.53
N THR A 36 0.16 -12.86 2.66
CA THR A 36 -1.31 -12.90 2.78
C THR A 36 -1.92 -11.51 2.61
N HIS A 37 -1.38 -10.51 3.31
CA HIS A 37 -1.88 -9.14 3.22
C HIS A 37 -1.76 -8.57 1.79
N VAL A 38 -0.58 -8.65 1.18
CA VAL A 38 -0.35 -8.11 -0.17
C VAL A 38 -1.21 -8.84 -1.20
N THR A 39 -1.45 -10.15 -1.03
CA THR A 39 -2.36 -10.90 -1.92
C THR A 39 -3.79 -10.39 -1.80
N VAL A 40 -4.30 -10.23 -0.57
CA VAL A 40 -5.65 -9.68 -0.34
C VAL A 40 -5.76 -8.26 -0.89
N TYR A 41 -4.77 -7.40 -0.59
CA TYR A 41 -4.73 -6.03 -1.08
C TYR A 41 -4.77 -5.96 -2.61
N THR A 42 -3.88 -6.71 -3.27
CA THR A 42 -3.78 -6.71 -4.73
C THR A 42 -5.05 -7.27 -5.38
N ALA A 43 -5.67 -8.28 -4.78
CA ALA A 43 -6.95 -8.80 -5.25
C ALA A 43 -8.07 -7.75 -5.14
N VAL A 44 -8.13 -6.98 -4.05
CA VAL A 44 -9.08 -5.86 -3.91
C VAL A 44 -8.83 -4.80 -4.97
N ILE A 45 -7.58 -4.37 -5.16
CA ILE A 45 -7.23 -3.40 -6.19
C ILE A 45 -7.65 -3.88 -7.58
N ALA A 46 -7.35 -5.14 -7.93
CA ALA A 46 -7.71 -5.72 -9.21
C ALA A 46 -9.24 -5.75 -9.42
N VAL A 47 -10.00 -6.17 -8.41
CA VAL A 47 -11.47 -6.22 -8.47
C VAL A 47 -12.07 -4.82 -8.59
N VAL A 48 -11.60 -3.88 -7.77
CA VAL A 48 -12.10 -2.49 -7.80
C VAL A 48 -11.75 -1.80 -9.11
N ALA A 49 -10.55 -2.02 -9.65
CA ALA A 49 -10.15 -1.51 -10.96
C ALA A 49 -11.02 -2.10 -12.09
N MET A 50 -11.27 -3.41 -12.05
CA MET A 50 -12.10 -4.12 -13.03
C MET A 50 -13.53 -3.56 -13.05
N ILE A 51 -14.12 -3.34 -11.87
CA ILE A 51 -15.47 -2.76 -11.73
C ILE A 51 -15.49 -1.28 -12.14
N GLY A 52 -14.45 -0.52 -11.76
CA GLY A 52 -14.46 0.94 -11.87
C GLY A 52 -14.12 1.49 -13.26
N PHE A 53 -13.14 0.90 -13.94
CA PHE A 53 -12.63 1.45 -15.20
C PHE A 53 -12.07 0.39 -16.18
N GLY A 54 -12.40 -0.89 -15.99
CA GLY A 54 -12.01 -1.97 -16.92
C GLY A 54 -10.71 -2.69 -16.56
N GLY A 55 -10.13 -2.40 -15.40
CA GLY A 55 -8.96 -3.09 -14.86
C GLY A 55 -7.64 -2.36 -15.07
N LEU A 56 -6.59 -2.85 -14.40
CA LEU A 56 -5.21 -2.44 -14.62
C LEU A 56 -4.52 -3.41 -15.59
N SER A 57 -3.47 -2.94 -16.26
CA SER A 57 -2.57 -3.80 -17.02
C SER A 57 -1.91 -4.84 -16.11
N LEU A 58 -1.47 -5.97 -16.67
CA LEU A 58 -0.76 -7.00 -15.89
C LEU A 58 0.51 -6.44 -15.25
N LEU A 59 1.20 -5.53 -15.96
CA LEU A 59 2.35 -4.82 -15.43
C LEU A 59 1.95 -3.91 -14.25
N GLY A 60 0.85 -3.16 -14.37
CA GLY A 60 0.31 -2.35 -13.27
C GLY A 60 0.00 -3.18 -12.02
N ILE A 61 -0.67 -4.33 -12.18
CA ILE A 61 -0.94 -5.26 -11.06
C ILE A 61 0.35 -5.79 -10.42
N LEU A 62 1.34 -6.16 -11.24
CA LEU A 62 2.63 -6.64 -10.74
C LEU A 62 3.37 -5.54 -9.96
N VAL A 63 3.35 -4.30 -10.47
CA VAL A 63 3.97 -3.16 -9.79
C VAL A 63 3.29 -2.90 -8.45
N VAL A 64 1.95 -2.89 -8.38
CA VAL A 64 1.19 -2.78 -7.12
C VAL A 64 1.65 -3.85 -6.13
N PHE A 65 1.67 -5.12 -6.55
CA PHE A 65 2.03 -6.24 -5.68
C PHE A 65 3.45 -6.11 -5.12
N ILE A 66 4.44 -5.85 -5.99
CA ILE A 66 5.84 -5.78 -5.58
C ILE A 66 6.11 -4.53 -4.73
N SER A 67 5.55 -3.38 -5.09
CA SER A 67 5.72 -2.16 -4.28
C SER A 67 5.14 -2.33 -2.89
N HIS A 68 3.98 -2.99 -2.74
CA HIS A 68 3.37 -3.24 -1.43
C HIS A 68 4.28 -4.09 -0.55
N ILE A 69 4.91 -5.14 -1.10
CA ILE A 69 5.89 -5.96 -0.37
C ILE A 69 7.05 -5.10 0.15
N LEU A 70 7.57 -4.20 -0.68
CA LEU A 70 8.73 -3.38 -0.32
C LEU A 70 8.38 -2.33 0.74
N LEU A 71 7.24 -1.65 0.58
CA LEU A 71 6.79 -0.60 1.50
C LEU A 71 6.43 -1.19 2.88
N ASP A 72 5.69 -2.30 2.91
CA ASP A 72 5.22 -2.92 4.16
C ASP A 72 6.31 -3.57 5.02
N ARG A 73 7.49 -3.81 4.43
CA ARG A 73 8.69 -4.19 5.19
C ARG A 73 9.22 -3.06 6.06
N LYS A 74 8.69 -1.84 5.91
CA LYS A 74 8.99 -0.62 6.67
C LYS A 74 10.43 -0.12 6.61
N GLY A 75 11.40 -0.89 6.10
CA GLY A 75 12.80 -0.44 6.02
C GLY A 75 12.97 0.87 5.25
N PHE A 76 12.37 0.94 4.06
CA PHE A 76 12.38 2.16 3.24
C PHE A 76 11.66 3.33 3.93
N VAL A 77 10.44 3.10 4.43
CA VAL A 77 9.63 4.14 5.09
C VAL A 77 10.32 4.66 6.36
N GLN A 78 10.87 3.77 7.19
CA GLN A 78 11.60 4.15 8.40
C GLN A 78 12.86 4.95 8.07
N TRP A 79 13.60 4.55 7.03
CA TRP A 79 14.72 5.34 6.52
C TRP A 79 14.27 6.73 6.07
N TRP A 80 13.18 6.81 5.30
CA TRP A 80 12.64 8.08 4.81
C TRP A 80 12.25 9.00 5.97
N VAL A 81 11.51 8.48 6.94
CA VAL A 81 11.11 9.26 8.13
C VAL A 81 12.33 9.70 8.93
N ALA A 82 13.35 8.85 9.05
CA ALA A 82 14.55 9.15 9.83
C ALA A 82 15.52 10.12 9.15
N LYS A 83 15.51 10.21 7.81
CA LYS A 83 16.50 10.98 7.04
C LYS A 83 15.92 12.16 6.25
N VAL A 84 14.64 12.09 5.88
CA VAL A 84 13.97 13.11 5.06
C VAL A 84 12.95 13.87 5.88
N THR A 85 11.98 13.18 6.51
CA THR A 85 10.92 13.85 7.28
C THR A 85 11.45 14.41 8.60
N THR A 86 12.35 13.69 9.26
CA THR A 86 13.00 14.06 10.54
C THR A 86 12.06 14.68 11.58
N PRO A 87 10.92 14.05 11.91
CA PRO A 87 9.96 14.64 12.83
C PRO A 87 10.39 14.53 14.29
N PRO A 88 9.78 15.30 15.20
CA PRO A 88 9.90 15.07 16.64
C PRO A 88 9.50 13.64 17.03
N ASP A 89 10.12 13.10 18.08
CA ASP A 89 9.85 11.73 18.52
C ASP A 89 8.38 11.47 18.90
N SER A 90 7.69 12.50 19.40
CA SER A 90 6.25 12.46 19.70
C SER A 90 5.38 12.18 18.48
N GLU A 91 5.82 12.57 17.29
CA GLU A 91 5.04 12.47 16.04
C GLU A 91 5.53 11.33 15.13
N LYS A 92 6.73 10.81 15.39
CA LYS A 92 7.43 9.82 14.54
C LYS A 92 6.56 8.61 14.21
N LYS A 93 5.78 8.10 15.17
CA LYS A 93 4.89 6.95 14.94
C LYS A 93 3.80 7.27 13.93
N TRP A 94 3.10 8.39 14.11
CA TRP A 94 2.03 8.83 13.21
C TRP A 94 2.57 9.14 11.82
N LEU A 95 3.66 9.90 11.73
CA LEU A 95 4.26 10.28 10.46
C LEU A 95 4.88 9.10 9.72
N THR A 96 5.28 8.04 10.41
CA THR A 96 5.64 6.78 9.75
C THR A 96 4.45 6.17 9.03
N VAL A 97 3.26 6.16 9.65
CA VAL A 97 2.04 5.68 8.98
C VAL A 97 1.68 6.60 7.82
N MET A 98 1.71 7.92 7.99
CA MET A 98 1.37 8.85 6.90
C MET A 98 2.33 8.76 5.72
N THR A 99 3.63 8.63 5.99
CA THR A 99 4.65 8.45 4.94
C THR A 99 4.43 7.14 4.19
N ASP A 100 4.16 6.05 4.93
CA ASP A 100 3.83 4.75 4.35
C ASP A 100 2.64 4.84 3.39
N GLN A 101 1.53 5.43 3.83
CA GLN A 101 0.31 5.56 3.02
C GLN A 101 0.50 6.50 1.82
N ALA A 102 1.27 7.57 1.97
CA ALA A 102 1.58 8.47 0.86
C ALA A 102 2.31 7.74 -0.28
N PHE A 103 3.27 6.88 0.04
CA PHE A 103 3.96 6.08 -0.99
C PHE A 103 3.04 5.07 -1.67
N HIS A 104 2.14 4.42 -0.93
CA HIS A 104 1.13 3.55 -1.52
C HIS A 104 0.23 4.31 -2.50
N ILE A 105 -0.25 5.51 -2.12
CA ILE A 105 -1.09 6.35 -2.99
C ILE A 105 -0.32 6.82 -4.24
N ILE A 106 0.98 7.15 -4.11
CA ILE A 106 1.83 7.51 -5.26
C ILE A 106 1.91 6.34 -6.25
N VAL A 107 2.07 5.10 -5.76
CA VAL A 107 2.06 3.91 -6.62
C VAL A 107 0.74 3.81 -7.38
N LEU A 108 -0.41 4.00 -6.73
CA LEU A 108 -1.72 3.95 -7.39
C LEU A 108 -1.81 4.95 -8.55
N GLY A 109 -1.28 6.16 -8.37
CA GLY A 109 -1.20 7.15 -9.43
C GLY A 109 -0.28 6.70 -10.58
N ALA A 110 0.88 6.14 -10.24
CA ALA A 110 1.88 5.70 -11.23
C ALA A 110 1.39 4.55 -12.11
N VAL A 111 0.69 3.56 -11.52
CA VAL A 111 0.26 2.35 -12.25
C VAL A 111 -0.85 2.61 -13.28
N LEU A 112 -1.52 3.77 -13.22
CA LEU A 112 -2.48 4.19 -14.25
C LEU A 112 -1.82 4.55 -15.58
N TYR A 113 -0.49 4.71 -15.61
CA TYR A 113 0.29 5.02 -16.81
C TYR A 113 1.12 3.83 -17.32
N LEU A 114 0.84 2.62 -16.84
CA LEU A 114 1.55 1.38 -17.20
C LEU A 114 0.73 0.44 -18.09
#